data_AF-A0A920AC16-F1
#
_entry.id   AF-A0A920AC16-F1
#
_cell.length_a   1.000
_cell.length_b   1.000
_cell.length_c   1.000
_cell.angle_alpha   90.00
_cell.angle_beta   90.00
_cell.angle_gamma   90.00
#
_symmetry.space_group_name_H-M   'P 1'
#
loop_
_entity.id
_entity.type
_entity.pdbx_description
1 polymer ?
#
loop_
_entity_poly.entity_id
_entity_poly.type
_entity_poly.pdbx_seq_one_letter_code
_entity_poly.pdbx_strand_id
1 'polypeptide(L)'
;MNQFLITFSLLTCLMMKSSIGQNSKEVSIKWGSPVSHFIESEELKSLSFEGAFYNINESFFPLYKEKIRLPQNVSQVEVNIDVLETSPLLSFEKNLLQKNIPGTTLSWNISYERKIPYLIFTYIPIYEGYKVNRFKYTVNLTYQEFTDMPKKNSTESVLSIGDWYKIKLNNDGLYKIDADFLSDIGINISEIDPKKIQIYGNGGAMLPEHNSIFRYHDLVENPITVVGEEDGSFDQNDFIVFYGESPHRWELNSNNYFEHIQNIYDNNNYYFLHIEIHLENEFLFLKWMKWKILKLIFSQKESSMNWKIKI
;
A
#
# COMPACT_ATOMS: atom_id res chain seq x y z
N MET A 1 44.41 -45.93 17.54
CA MET A 1 43.36 -46.33 16.58
C MET A 1 41.99 -45.98 17.16
N ASN A 2 41.72 -44.69 17.41
CA ASN A 2 40.50 -44.23 18.08
C ASN A 2 40.28 -42.72 17.79
N GLN A 3 39.86 -42.37 16.58
CA GLN A 3 39.50 -40.98 16.24
C GLN A 3 38.43 -40.84 15.14
N PHE A 4 37.70 -41.92 14.80
CA PHE A 4 36.77 -41.93 13.66
C PHE A 4 35.29 -42.06 14.02
N LEU A 5 34.91 -41.91 15.29
CA LEU A 5 33.56 -42.27 15.76
C LEU A 5 32.67 -41.09 16.23
N ILE A 6 33.13 -39.84 16.12
CA ILE A 6 32.36 -38.67 16.62
C ILE A 6 31.78 -37.78 15.50
N THR A 7 32.15 -37.99 14.24
CA THR A 7 31.65 -37.15 13.13
C THR A 7 30.36 -37.64 12.48
N PHE A 8 29.82 -38.80 12.86
CA PHE A 8 28.60 -39.36 12.24
C PHE A 8 27.29 -38.97 12.94
N SER A 9 27.33 -38.26 14.07
CA SER A 9 26.14 -37.88 14.85
C SER A 9 25.66 -36.44 14.62
N LEU A 10 26.33 -35.64 13.81
CA LEU A 10 25.93 -34.24 13.55
C LEU A 10 25.30 -34.01 12.16
N LEU A 11 25.22 -35.04 11.30
CA LEU A 11 24.71 -34.92 9.93
C LEU A 11 23.28 -35.47 9.74
N THR A 12 22.61 -35.87 10.81
CA THR A 12 21.21 -36.35 10.77
C THR A 12 20.18 -35.28 11.13
N CYS A 13 20.60 -34.05 11.44
CA CYS A 13 19.69 -32.95 11.81
C CYS A 13 19.32 -32.01 10.62
N LEU A 14 19.69 -32.37 9.38
CA LEU A 14 19.38 -31.57 8.18
C LEU A 14 18.40 -32.26 7.22
N MET A 15 17.42 -32.96 7.78
CA MET A 15 16.22 -33.39 7.06
C MET A 15 14.99 -33.06 7.90
N MET A 16 14.87 -31.81 8.34
CA MET A 16 13.54 -31.24 8.60
C MET A 16 12.85 -31.15 7.26
N LYS A 17 12.18 -32.23 6.87
CA LYS A 17 11.15 -32.19 5.84
C LYS A 17 10.20 -31.07 6.24
N SER A 18 10.02 -30.11 5.35
CA SER A 18 8.91 -29.17 5.39
C SER A 18 7.64 -29.97 5.64
N SER A 19 7.17 -29.94 6.90
CA SER A 19 5.84 -30.41 7.23
C SER A 19 4.89 -29.42 6.57
N ILE A 20 4.45 -29.75 5.36
CA ILE A 20 3.28 -29.12 4.78
C ILE A 20 2.15 -29.54 5.71
N GLY A 21 1.77 -28.67 6.64
CA GLY A 21 0.63 -28.90 7.51
C GLY A 21 -0.62 -28.98 6.64
N GLN A 22 -1.03 -30.20 6.28
CA GLN A 22 -2.24 -30.42 5.52
C GLN A 22 -3.42 -30.35 6.48
N ASN A 23 -4.13 -29.22 6.48
CA ASN A 23 -5.36 -29.07 7.24
C ASN A 23 -6.45 -29.88 6.54
N SER A 24 -6.79 -31.02 7.13
CA SER A 24 -7.93 -31.84 6.71
C SER A 24 -8.83 -32.16 7.89
N LYS A 25 -10.13 -32.26 7.62
CA LYS A 25 -11.14 -32.53 8.65
C LYS A 25 -12.24 -33.40 8.04
N GLU A 26 -12.64 -34.40 8.80
CA GLU A 26 -13.80 -35.23 8.50
C GLU A 26 -15.08 -34.58 9.06
N VAL A 27 -16.14 -34.60 8.26
CA VAL A 27 -17.43 -33.99 8.55
C VAL A 27 -18.50 -35.05 8.36
N SER A 28 -19.35 -35.21 9.36
CA SER A 28 -20.54 -36.06 9.30
C SER A 28 -21.78 -35.19 9.13
N ILE A 29 -22.58 -35.47 8.11
CA ILE A 29 -23.81 -34.77 7.77
C ILE A 29 -24.98 -35.51 8.39
N LYS A 30 -25.69 -34.84 9.29
CA LYS A 30 -26.90 -35.36 9.92
C LYS A 30 -28.13 -34.81 9.21
N TRP A 31 -28.62 -35.57 8.24
CA TRP A 31 -29.83 -35.25 7.49
C TRP A 31 -31.06 -35.18 8.40
N GLY A 32 -31.88 -34.16 8.18
CA GLY A 32 -33.10 -33.89 8.92
C GLY A 32 -34.35 -33.96 8.05
N SER A 33 -35.48 -33.54 8.61
CA SER A 33 -36.72 -33.39 7.85
C SER A 33 -36.62 -32.19 6.90
N PRO A 34 -37.27 -32.22 5.71
CA PRO A 34 -37.27 -31.08 4.80
C PRO A 34 -37.71 -29.77 5.46
N VAL A 35 -37.08 -28.66 5.10
CA VAL A 35 -37.38 -27.32 5.61
C VAL A 35 -38.14 -26.54 4.55
N SER A 36 -39.03 -25.64 4.99
CA SER A 36 -39.85 -24.81 4.11
C SER A 36 -39.28 -23.39 4.05
N HIS A 37 -39.12 -22.86 2.85
CA HIS A 37 -38.72 -21.49 2.55
C HIS A 37 -39.89 -20.76 1.91
N PHE A 38 -40.16 -19.53 2.37
CA PHE A 38 -41.23 -18.70 1.83
C PHE A 38 -40.64 -17.59 0.96
N ILE A 39 -41.00 -17.54 -0.32
CA ILE A 39 -40.59 -16.50 -1.26
C ILE A 39 -41.84 -15.96 -1.93
N GLU A 40 -42.07 -14.65 -1.85
CA GLU A 40 -43.16 -13.97 -2.56
C GLU A 40 -44.56 -14.64 -2.41
N SER A 41 -44.80 -15.33 -1.27
CA SER A 41 -46.01 -16.09 -0.91
C SER A 41 -46.10 -17.54 -1.43
N GLU A 42 -45.06 -18.06 -2.06
CA GLU A 42 -44.93 -19.49 -2.40
C GLU A 42 -44.10 -20.22 -1.34
N GLU A 43 -44.57 -21.42 -0.93
CA GLU A 43 -43.83 -22.32 -0.03
C GLU A 43 -43.00 -23.30 -0.86
N LEU A 44 -41.67 -23.22 -0.72
CA LEU A 44 -40.72 -24.12 -1.35
C LEU A 44 -40.06 -25.01 -0.31
N LYS A 45 -40.12 -26.33 -0.52
CA LYS A 45 -39.51 -27.32 0.39
C LYS A 45 -38.15 -27.75 -0.14
N SER A 46 -37.17 -27.77 0.75
CA SER A 46 -35.79 -28.18 0.47
C SER A 46 -35.34 -29.29 1.41
N LEU A 47 -34.36 -30.09 0.98
CA LEU A 47 -33.68 -31.01 1.88
C LEU A 47 -32.88 -30.23 2.94
N SER A 48 -32.68 -30.83 4.12
CA SER A 48 -31.96 -30.18 5.21
C SER A 48 -31.06 -31.14 5.99
N PHE A 49 -30.06 -30.56 6.63
CA PHE A 49 -29.23 -31.23 7.62
C PHE A 49 -28.82 -30.23 8.72
N GLU A 50 -28.32 -30.74 9.83
CA GLU A 50 -27.87 -29.91 10.97
C GLU A 50 -26.80 -28.89 10.53
N GLY A 51 -27.12 -27.59 10.63
CA GLY A 51 -26.20 -26.51 10.25
C GLY A 51 -26.15 -26.18 8.75
N ALA A 52 -27.10 -26.67 7.94
CA ALA A 52 -27.19 -26.35 6.52
C ALA A 52 -27.41 -24.84 6.26
N PHE A 53 -26.68 -24.31 5.29
CA PHE A 53 -26.91 -22.98 4.71
C PHE A 53 -27.70 -23.09 3.40
N TYR A 54 -28.41 -22.02 3.03
CA TYR A 54 -29.17 -21.98 1.78
C TYR A 54 -28.91 -20.66 1.07
N ASN A 55 -28.58 -20.73 -0.22
CA ASN A 55 -28.51 -19.55 -1.08
C ASN A 55 -29.76 -19.47 -1.95
N ILE A 56 -30.83 -18.95 -1.38
CA ILE A 56 -32.18 -18.95 -1.95
C ILE A 56 -32.24 -18.28 -3.34
N ASN A 57 -31.35 -17.34 -3.62
CA ASN A 57 -31.30 -16.62 -4.91
C ASN A 57 -30.70 -17.48 -6.04
N GLU A 58 -29.84 -18.45 -5.72
CA GLU A 58 -29.16 -19.31 -6.69
C GLU A 58 -29.80 -20.70 -6.74
N SER A 59 -29.90 -21.35 -5.58
CA SER A 59 -30.38 -22.72 -5.45
C SER A 59 -30.91 -23.06 -4.05
N PHE A 60 -31.89 -23.97 -4.02
CA PHE A 60 -32.48 -24.52 -2.80
C PHE A 60 -31.74 -25.74 -2.25
N PHE A 61 -30.56 -26.07 -2.78
CA PHE A 61 -29.76 -27.14 -2.20
C PHE A 61 -29.17 -26.73 -0.85
N PRO A 62 -29.20 -27.62 0.16
CA PRO A 62 -28.54 -27.36 1.42
C PRO A 62 -27.01 -27.37 1.23
N LEU A 63 -26.35 -26.37 1.78
CA LEU A 63 -24.92 -26.13 1.64
C LEU A 63 -24.21 -26.36 2.97
N TYR A 64 -23.12 -27.12 2.92
CA TYR A 64 -22.13 -27.10 3.98
C TYR A 64 -21.25 -25.87 3.75
N LYS A 65 -21.04 -25.05 4.79
CA LYS A 65 -20.21 -23.84 4.72
C LYS A 65 -19.19 -23.86 5.84
N GLU A 66 -17.91 -23.73 5.49
CA GLU A 66 -16.84 -23.57 6.46
C GLU A 66 -16.13 -22.23 6.23
N LYS A 67 -15.68 -21.63 7.32
CA LYS A 67 -14.82 -20.45 7.32
C LYS A 67 -13.55 -20.75 8.08
N ILE A 68 -12.41 -20.62 7.41
CA ILE A 68 -11.08 -20.95 7.96
C ILE A 68 -10.20 -19.72 7.87
N ARG A 69 -9.62 -19.30 9.00
CA ARG A 69 -8.63 -18.22 9.03
C ARG A 69 -7.36 -18.67 8.31
N LEU A 70 -6.86 -17.84 7.39
CA LEU A 70 -5.63 -18.10 6.65
C LEU A 70 -4.47 -17.25 7.19
N PRO A 71 -3.22 -17.72 7.00
CA PRO A 71 -2.04 -16.87 7.11
C PRO A 71 -2.05 -15.70 6.11
N GLN A 72 -1.39 -14.59 6.43
CA GLN A 72 -1.41 -13.36 5.61
C GLN A 72 -0.68 -13.49 4.26
N ASN A 73 0.25 -14.44 4.14
CA ASN A 73 1.04 -14.68 2.93
C ASN A 73 0.50 -15.78 2.02
N VAL A 74 -0.75 -16.21 2.21
CA VAL A 74 -1.36 -17.19 1.30
C VAL A 74 -1.66 -16.52 -0.03
N SER A 75 -1.12 -17.08 -1.11
CA SER A 75 -1.32 -16.60 -2.49
C SER A 75 -2.38 -17.38 -3.23
N GLN A 76 -2.46 -18.70 -2.98
CA GLN A 76 -3.42 -19.58 -3.60
C GLN A 76 -3.94 -20.60 -2.58
N VAL A 77 -5.21 -20.96 -2.74
CA VAL A 77 -5.89 -21.98 -1.94
C VAL A 77 -6.59 -22.96 -2.87
N GLU A 78 -6.40 -24.25 -2.61
CA GLU A 78 -7.12 -25.33 -3.25
C GLU A 78 -7.87 -26.14 -2.20
N VAL A 79 -9.16 -26.39 -2.42
CA VAL A 79 -10.00 -27.19 -1.53
C VAL A 79 -10.39 -28.48 -2.26
N ASN A 80 -10.11 -29.62 -1.63
CA ASN A 80 -10.48 -30.94 -2.14
C ASN A 80 -11.48 -31.60 -1.20
N ILE A 81 -12.43 -32.35 -1.77
CA ILE A 81 -13.42 -33.12 -1.01
C ILE A 81 -13.34 -34.59 -1.40
N ASP A 82 -13.14 -35.42 -0.39
CA ASP A 82 -13.18 -36.88 -0.48
C ASP A 82 -14.49 -37.36 0.16
N VAL A 83 -15.39 -37.91 -0.64
CA VAL A 83 -16.65 -38.49 -0.14
C VAL A 83 -16.36 -39.85 0.48
N LEU A 84 -16.78 -40.05 1.73
CA LEU A 84 -16.49 -41.27 2.50
C LEU A 84 -17.71 -42.18 2.63
N GLU A 85 -18.91 -41.60 2.75
CA GLU A 85 -20.14 -42.34 2.94
C GLU A 85 -21.32 -41.63 2.29
N THR A 86 -22.17 -42.41 1.62
CA THR A 86 -23.38 -41.91 0.95
C THR A 86 -24.59 -42.78 1.30
N SER A 87 -25.79 -42.21 1.12
CA SER A 87 -27.04 -42.94 1.13
C SER A 87 -27.88 -42.57 -0.09
N PRO A 88 -28.71 -43.50 -0.62
CA PRO A 88 -29.57 -43.20 -1.75
C PRO A 88 -30.64 -42.19 -1.34
N LEU A 89 -30.99 -41.28 -2.26
CA LEU A 89 -32.13 -40.38 -2.09
C LEU A 89 -33.44 -41.16 -2.15
N LEU A 90 -34.31 -40.91 -1.18
CA LEU A 90 -35.67 -41.46 -1.13
C LEU A 90 -36.54 -40.83 -2.24
N SER A 91 -37.60 -41.52 -2.66
CA SER A 91 -38.45 -41.05 -3.76
C SER A 91 -39.04 -39.66 -3.52
N PHE A 92 -39.44 -39.35 -2.28
CA PHE A 92 -39.93 -38.02 -1.95
C PHE A 92 -38.81 -36.97 -1.96
N GLU A 93 -37.57 -37.32 -1.60
CA GLU A 93 -36.43 -36.41 -1.61
C GLU A 93 -36.06 -36.03 -3.04
N LYS A 94 -36.14 -36.99 -3.98
CA LYS A 94 -35.95 -36.73 -5.42
C LYS A 94 -36.95 -35.71 -5.95
N ASN A 95 -38.21 -35.77 -5.50
CA ASN A 95 -39.25 -34.81 -5.91
C ASN A 95 -38.99 -33.38 -5.37
N LEU A 96 -38.18 -33.23 -4.33
CA LEU A 96 -37.81 -31.91 -3.78
C LEU A 96 -36.67 -31.24 -4.54
N LEU A 97 -35.92 -31.98 -5.35
CA LEU A 97 -34.84 -31.43 -6.17
C LEU A 97 -35.45 -30.79 -7.43
N GLN A 98 -35.99 -29.58 -7.29
CA GLN A 98 -36.69 -28.86 -8.36
C GLN A 98 -35.79 -28.42 -9.54
N LYS A 99 -34.47 -28.40 -9.34
CA LYS A 99 -33.46 -28.09 -10.35
C LYS A 99 -32.48 -29.24 -10.47
N ASN A 100 -31.84 -29.37 -11.63
CA ASN A 100 -30.70 -30.25 -11.78
C ASN A 100 -29.58 -29.81 -10.82
N ILE A 101 -28.91 -30.79 -10.21
CA ILE A 101 -27.75 -30.55 -9.38
C ILE A 101 -26.70 -29.83 -10.25
N PRO A 102 -26.11 -28.71 -9.78
CA PRO A 102 -25.11 -27.99 -10.55
C PRO A 102 -23.91 -28.91 -10.85
N GLY A 103 -23.30 -28.73 -12.02
CA GLY A 103 -22.11 -29.50 -12.41
C GLY A 103 -20.92 -29.30 -11.47
N THR A 104 -20.88 -28.19 -10.74
CA THR A 104 -19.92 -27.90 -9.67
C THR A 104 -20.63 -27.85 -8.33
N THR A 105 -20.31 -28.79 -7.44
CA THR A 105 -20.88 -28.86 -6.09
C THR A 105 -19.99 -28.21 -5.03
N LEU A 106 -18.75 -27.86 -5.37
CA LEU A 106 -17.77 -27.23 -4.49
C LEU A 106 -17.36 -25.88 -5.07
N SER A 107 -17.37 -24.85 -4.22
CA SER A 107 -16.87 -23.52 -4.54
C SER A 107 -16.17 -22.91 -3.33
N TRP A 108 -15.15 -22.10 -3.56
CA TRP A 108 -14.44 -21.40 -2.50
C TRP A 108 -13.91 -20.06 -2.94
N ASN A 109 -13.69 -19.17 -1.98
CA ASN A 109 -13.07 -17.88 -2.20
C ASN A 109 -12.25 -17.45 -0.98
N ILE A 110 -11.28 -16.59 -1.21
CA ILE A 110 -10.59 -15.86 -0.14
C ILE A 110 -11.37 -14.56 0.10
N SER A 111 -11.65 -14.26 1.36
CA SER A 111 -12.29 -13.04 1.81
C SER A 111 -11.44 -12.38 2.90
N TYR A 112 -11.60 -11.08 3.10
CA TYR A 112 -10.82 -10.33 4.08
C TYR A 112 -11.73 -9.66 5.09
N GLU A 113 -11.47 -9.91 6.38
CA GLU A 113 -12.15 -9.22 7.48
C GLU A 113 -11.11 -8.51 8.33
N ARG A 114 -11.18 -7.18 8.39
CA ARG A 114 -10.20 -6.33 9.11
C ARG A 114 -8.75 -6.68 8.75
N LYS A 115 -8.47 -6.90 7.46
CA LYS A 115 -7.16 -7.33 6.89
C LYS A 115 -6.69 -8.72 7.30
N ILE A 116 -7.57 -9.55 7.84
CA ILE A 116 -7.29 -10.96 8.11
C ILE A 116 -7.93 -11.78 6.98
N PRO A 117 -7.14 -12.59 6.23
CA PRO A 117 -7.70 -13.42 5.19
C PRO A 117 -8.41 -14.64 5.79
N TYR A 118 -9.53 -15.00 5.18
CA TYR A 118 -10.34 -16.17 5.49
C TYR A 118 -10.68 -16.90 4.20
N LEU A 119 -10.45 -18.22 4.18
CA LEU A 119 -11.06 -19.12 3.22
C LEU A 119 -12.52 -19.30 3.61
N ILE A 120 -13.42 -19.10 2.67
CA ILE A 120 -14.81 -19.52 2.77
C ILE A 120 -15.04 -20.53 1.65
N PHE A 121 -15.46 -21.74 1.99
CA PHE A 121 -15.88 -22.71 0.99
C PHE A 121 -17.28 -23.23 1.28
N THR A 122 -17.99 -23.55 0.21
CA THR A 122 -19.32 -24.12 0.23
C THR A 122 -19.35 -25.41 -0.57
N TYR A 123 -20.06 -26.39 -0.04
CA TYR A 123 -20.21 -27.71 -0.66
C TYR A 123 -21.67 -28.17 -0.64
N ILE A 124 -22.18 -28.61 -1.78
CA ILE A 124 -23.49 -29.27 -1.92
C ILE A 124 -23.28 -30.78 -1.72
N PRO A 125 -23.73 -31.36 -0.61
CA PRO A 125 -23.52 -32.78 -0.29
C PRO A 125 -24.57 -33.69 -0.95
N ILE A 126 -24.90 -33.41 -2.21
CA ILE A 126 -25.90 -34.13 -2.99
C ILE A 126 -25.31 -34.38 -4.38
N TYR A 127 -25.41 -35.64 -4.82
CA TYR A 127 -25.03 -36.10 -6.15
C TYR A 127 -26.23 -36.75 -6.83
N GLU A 128 -26.08 -37.09 -8.10
CA GLU A 128 -27.16 -37.72 -8.88
C GLU A 128 -27.63 -39.02 -8.19
N GLY A 129 -28.81 -38.94 -7.56
CA GLY A 129 -29.44 -40.07 -6.86
C GLY A 129 -28.95 -40.36 -5.44
N TYR A 130 -27.94 -39.65 -4.91
CA TYR A 130 -27.34 -39.92 -3.60
C TYR A 130 -27.15 -38.65 -2.78
N LYS A 131 -27.23 -38.78 -1.45
CA LYS A 131 -26.82 -37.77 -0.48
C LYS A 131 -25.61 -38.23 0.29
N VAL A 132 -24.73 -37.30 0.64
CA VAL A 132 -23.51 -37.59 1.38
C VAL A 132 -23.80 -37.60 2.86
N ASN A 133 -23.42 -38.68 3.55
CA ASN A 133 -23.50 -38.77 5.00
C ASN A 133 -22.17 -38.33 5.64
N ARG A 134 -21.06 -38.51 4.94
CA ARG A 134 -19.72 -38.23 5.47
C ARG A 134 -18.73 -37.91 4.37
N PHE A 135 -17.93 -36.88 4.60
CA PHE A 135 -16.86 -36.47 3.70
C PHE A 135 -15.68 -35.94 4.49
N LYS A 136 -14.52 -35.91 3.85
CA LYS A 136 -13.31 -35.25 4.33
C LYS A 136 -12.98 -34.13 3.39
N TYR A 137 -12.70 -32.94 3.92
CA TYR A 137 -12.12 -31.87 3.11
C TYR A 137 -10.64 -31.68 3.45
N THR A 138 -9.88 -31.27 2.44
CA THR A 138 -8.44 -31.02 2.53
C THR A 138 -8.15 -29.66 1.91
N VAL A 139 -7.49 -28.79 2.66
CA VAL A 139 -7.08 -27.45 2.20
C VAL A 139 -5.58 -27.44 1.92
N ASN A 140 -5.20 -27.18 0.67
CA ASN A 140 -3.82 -27.00 0.26
C ASN A 140 -3.56 -25.49 0.07
N LEU A 141 -2.49 -24.99 0.71
CA LEU A 141 -2.13 -23.58 0.69
C LEU A 141 -0.80 -23.40 -0.04
N THR A 142 -0.76 -22.44 -0.95
CA THR A 142 0.49 -21.93 -1.52
C THR A 142 0.78 -20.58 -0.90
N TYR A 143 2.02 -20.36 -0.50
CA TYR A 143 2.47 -19.12 0.11
C TYR A 143 3.26 -18.30 -0.91
N GLN A 144 3.11 -16.98 -0.85
CA GLN A 144 4.04 -16.04 -1.46
C GLN A 144 5.16 -15.75 -0.46
N GLU A 145 6.39 -15.68 -0.97
CA GLU A 145 7.47 -15.08 -0.19
C GLU A 145 7.17 -13.60 -0.01
N PHE A 146 7.29 -13.11 1.23
CA PHE A 146 7.29 -11.67 1.47
C PHE A 146 8.58 -11.12 0.88
N THR A 147 8.50 -10.58 -0.34
CA THR A 147 9.48 -9.60 -0.77
C THR A 147 9.10 -8.29 -0.09
N ASP A 148 9.69 -8.05 1.08
CA ASP A 148 9.77 -6.69 1.60
C ASP A 148 10.62 -5.91 0.60
N MET A 149 10.00 -5.41 -0.48
CA MET A 149 10.57 -4.28 -1.18
C MET A 149 10.52 -3.14 -0.17
N PRO A 150 11.66 -2.67 0.36
CA PRO A 150 11.63 -1.51 1.21
C PRO A 150 10.99 -0.41 0.36
N LYS A 151 9.78 0.03 0.74
CA LYS A 151 9.30 1.32 0.29
C LYS A 151 10.41 2.28 0.70
N LYS A 152 11.10 2.85 -0.28
CA LYS A 152 12.06 3.93 -0.07
C LYS A 152 11.25 5.14 0.38
N ASN A 153 10.79 5.11 1.62
CA ASN A 153 10.32 6.28 2.32
C ASN A 153 11.59 7.09 2.57
N SER A 154 11.78 8.20 1.85
CA SER A 154 12.77 9.17 2.29
C SER A 154 12.40 9.55 3.71
N THR A 155 13.33 9.35 4.65
CA THR A 155 13.11 9.67 6.07
C THR A 155 13.08 11.17 6.31
N GLU A 156 13.48 11.97 5.30
CA GLU A 156 13.55 13.42 5.35
C GLU A 156 12.94 13.98 4.06
N SER A 157 12.16 15.06 4.18
CA SER A 157 11.58 15.76 3.03
C SER A 157 12.64 16.63 2.36
N VAL A 158 12.59 16.78 1.03
CA VAL A 158 13.43 17.76 0.33
C VAL A 158 13.24 19.17 0.88
N LEU A 159 12.05 19.49 1.39
CA LEU A 159 11.73 20.79 2.00
C LEU A 159 12.33 21.00 3.40
N SER A 160 13.06 20.03 3.95
CA SER A 160 13.56 20.11 5.33
C SER A 160 14.79 21.00 5.51
N ILE A 161 15.50 21.32 4.42
CA ILE A 161 16.73 22.11 4.40
C ILE A 161 16.62 23.14 3.28
N GLY A 162 17.14 24.35 3.51
CA GLY A 162 17.21 25.42 2.52
C GLY A 162 16.03 26.40 2.56
N ASP A 163 16.10 27.41 1.71
CA ASP A 163 15.06 28.43 1.55
C ASP A 163 14.14 28.08 0.39
N TRP A 164 12.83 28.08 0.67
CA TRP A 164 11.81 27.58 -0.25
C TRP A 164 10.76 28.63 -0.52
N TYR A 165 10.50 28.89 -1.80
CA TYR A 165 9.52 29.86 -2.27
C TYR A 165 8.44 29.14 -3.08
N LYS A 166 7.18 29.29 -2.65
CA LYS A 166 6.04 28.65 -3.32
C LYS A 166 5.54 29.53 -4.46
N ILE A 167 5.58 28.98 -5.67
CA ILE A 167 5.12 29.62 -6.91
C ILE A 167 3.77 29.03 -7.29
N LYS A 168 2.77 29.89 -7.45
CA LYS A 168 1.40 29.52 -7.77
C LYS A 168 1.15 29.66 -9.27
N LEU A 169 0.65 28.60 -9.90
CA LEU A 169 0.32 28.54 -11.33
C LEU A 169 -1.13 28.12 -11.55
N ASN A 170 -1.73 28.55 -12.66
CA ASN A 170 -3.12 28.20 -13.02
C ASN A 170 -3.27 27.70 -14.47
N ASN A 171 -2.26 27.81 -15.31
CA ASN A 171 -2.31 27.41 -16.72
C ASN A 171 -1.09 26.57 -17.10
N ASP A 172 -1.22 25.78 -18.17
CA ASP A 172 -0.09 25.07 -18.76
C ASP A 172 0.79 26.08 -19.52
N GLY A 173 2.11 25.99 -19.39
CA GLY A 173 2.99 26.86 -20.19
C GLY A 173 4.43 26.94 -19.72
N LEU A 174 5.22 27.70 -20.48
CA LEU A 174 6.56 28.11 -20.09
C LEU A 174 6.46 29.33 -19.18
N TYR A 175 7.10 29.25 -18.03
CA TYR A 175 7.15 30.31 -17.04
C TYR A 175 8.57 30.86 -16.93
N LYS A 176 8.67 32.18 -16.80
CA LYS A 176 9.92 32.91 -16.63
C LYS A 176 9.99 33.47 -15.22
N ILE A 177 11.11 33.27 -14.55
CA ILE A 177 11.47 33.92 -13.27
C ILE A 177 12.72 34.76 -13.55
N ASP A 178 12.57 36.08 -13.51
CA ASP A 178 13.66 37.03 -13.73
C ASP A 178 14.11 37.70 -12.43
N ALA A 179 15.18 38.49 -12.51
CA ALA A 179 15.76 39.21 -11.37
C ALA A 179 14.75 40.12 -10.65
N ASP A 180 13.84 40.75 -11.39
CA ASP A 180 12.78 41.59 -10.83
C ASP A 180 11.83 40.77 -9.97
N PHE A 181 11.35 39.63 -10.48
CA PHE A 181 10.51 38.72 -9.70
C PHE A 181 11.20 38.25 -8.41
N LEU A 182 12.47 37.85 -8.49
CA LEU A 182 13.24 37.39 -7.33
C LEU A 182 13.40 38.50 -6.28
N SER A 183 13.69 39.71 -6.73
CA SER A 183 13.80 40.89 -5.86
C SER A 183 12.47 41.24 -5.21
N ASP A 184 11.36 41.15 -5.95
CA ASP A 184 10.00 41.42 -5.45
C ASP A 184 9.57 40.46 -4.34
N ILE A 185 10.01 39.20 -4.40
CA ILE A 185 9.76 38.21 -3.34
C ILE A 185 10.79 38.26 -2.20
N GLY A 186 11.68 39.26 -2.23
CA GLY A 186 12.63 39.57 -1.14
C GLY A 186 13.95 38.82 -1.19
N ILE A 187 14.31 38.23 -2.34
CA ILE A 187 15.57 37.51 -2.52
C ILE A 187 16.66 38.48 -2.98
N ASN A 188 17.82 38.45 -2.33
CA ASN A 188 18.98 39.22 -2.76
C ASN A 188 19.65 38.53 -3.94
N ILE A 189 19.43 39.04 -5.16
CA ILE A 189 19.97 38.46 -6.40
C ILE A 189 21.51 38.37 -6.41
N SER A 190 22.20 39.27 -5.70
CA SER A 190 23.67 39.29 -5.64
C SER A 190 24.28 38.13 -4.84
N GLU A 191 23.47 37.37 -4.09
CA GLU A 191 23.92 36.22 -3.28
C GLU A 191 23.53 34.87 -3.90
N ILE A 192 22.93 34.89 -5.09
CA ILE A 192 22.46 33.70 -5.80
C ILE A 192 23.60 33.14 -6.64
N ASP A 193 23.91 31.86 -6.47
CA ASP A 193 24.66 31.08 -7.44
C ASP A 193 23.67 30.51 -8.49
N PRO A 194 23.72 30.95 -9.76
CA PRO A 194 22.79 30.48 -10.79
C PRO A 194 22.74 28.96 -10.95
N LYS A 195 23.85 28.26 -10.65
CA LYS A 195 23.97 26.80 -10.78
C LYS A 195 23.32 26.03 -9.64
N LYS A 196 22.88 26.73 -8.59
CA LYS A 196 22.22 26.16 -7.41
C LYS A 196 20.75 26.51 -7.31
N ILE A 197 20.17 26.98 -8.41
CA ILE A 197 18.75 27.22 -8.53
C ILE A 197 18.05 25.92 -8.90
N GLN A 198 17.00 25.58 -8.17
CA GLN A 198 16.24 24.36 -8.42
C GLN A 198 14.75 24.65 -8.32
N ILE A 199 13.95 23.98 -9.15
CA ILE A 199 12.49 24.06 -9.08
C ILE A 199 11.96 22.66 -8.84
N TYR A 200 11.10 22.51 -7.84
CA TYR A 200 10.47 21.26 -7.45
C TYR A 200 8.96 21.31 -7.65
N GLY A 201 8.36 20.18 -8.00
CA GLY A 201 6.92 20.06 -8.20
C GLY A 201 6.55 18.70 -8.77
N ASN A 202 5.34 18.23 -8.48
CA ASN A 202 4.87 16.90 -8.90
C ASN A 202 3.79 16.97 -10.00
N GLY A 203 3.74 18.10 -10.74
CA GLY A 203 2.61 18.45 -11.59
C GLY A 203 1.38 18.88 -10.79
N GLY A 204 0.23 19.06 -11.45
CA GLY A 204 -0.96 19.67 -10.85
C GLY A 204 -2.23 18.83 -10.84
N ALA A 205 -2.17 17.61 -11.36
CA ALA A 205 -3.35 16.78 -11.53
C ALA A 205 -4.09 16.52 -10.22
N MET A 206 -5.39 16.24 -10.35
CA MET A 206 -6.15 15.64 -9.28
C MET A 206 -5.53 14.29 -8.89
N LEU A 207 -5.40 14.06 -7.58
CA LEU A 207 -4.87 12.79 -7.08
C LEU A 207 -5.81 11.63 -7.44
N PRO A 208 -5.26 10.45 -7.82
CA PRO A 208 -6.07 9.28 -8.11
C PRO A 208 -6.77 8.77 -6.85
N GLU A 209 -8.04 8.37 -7.00
CA GLU A 209 -8.83 7.78 -5.91
C GLU A 209 -8.28 6.41 -5.47
N HIS A 210 -7.78 5.63 -6.43
CA HIS A 210 -7.17 4.33 -6.15
C HIS A 210 -5.80 4.49 -5.51
N ASN A 211 -5.67 4.00 -4.27
CA ASN A 211 -4.42 4.06 -3.52
C ASN A 211 -3.28 3.20 -4.12
N SER A 212 -3.60 2.29 -5.06
CA SER A 212 -2.65 1.45 -5.78
C SER A 212 -1.96 2.17 -6.94
N ILE A 213 -2.46 3.33 -7.37
CA ILE A 213 -1.86 4.11 -8.45
C ILE A 213 -0.59 4.79 -7.93
N PHE A 214 0.44 4.81 -8.78
CA PHE A 214 1.72 5.42 -8.48
C PHE A 214 1.58 6.91 -8.14
N ARG A 215 2.35 7.35 -7.15
CA ARG A 215 2.52 8.75 -6.78
C ARG A 215 3.89 8.95 -6.19
N TYR A 216 4.51 10.09 -6.45
CA TYR A 216 5.75 10.46 -5.79
C TYR A 216 5.51 10.66 -4.29
N HIS A 217 6.44 10.17 -3.48
CA HIS A 217 6.38 10.29 -2.02
C HIS A 217 6.77 11.70 -1.55
N ASP A 218 7.62 12.38 -2.30
CA ASP A 218 8.15 13.72 -2.02
C ASP A 218 8.13 14.55 -3.31
N LEU A 219 8.52 15.83 -3.24
CA LEU A 219 8.64 16.66 -4.43
C LEU A 219 9.80 16.20 -5.34
N VAL A 220 9.57 16.27 -6.65
CA VAL A 220 10.56 15.95 -7.68
C VAL A 220 11.14 17.22 -8.27
N GLU A 221 12.44 17.23 -8.52
CA GLU A 221 13.13 18.33 -9.21
C GLU A 221 12.72 18.34 -10.69
N ASN A 222 12.31 19.51 -11.17
CA ASN A 222 11.88 19.73 -12.53
C ASN A 222 13.02 20.33 -13.37
N PRO A 223 13.12 19.96 -14.66
CA PRO A 223 14.08 20.57 -15.55
C PRO A 223 13.86 22.09 -15.67
N ILE A 224 14.94 22.84 -15.57
CA ILE A 224 14.97 24.29 -15.78
C ILE A 224 16.06 24.64 -16.79
N THR A 225 15.90 25.79 -17.43
CA THR A 225 16.96 26.45 -18.20
C THR A 225 17.26 27.78 -17.55
N VAL A 226 18.52 28.00 -17.16
CA VAL A 226 19.00 29.29 -16.69
C VAL A 226 19.72 29.97 -17.86
N VAL A 227 19.29 31.19 -18.19
CA VAL A 227 19.88 31.99 -19.27
C VAL A 227 20.71 33.11 -18.64
N GLY A 228 21.96 33.26 -19.11
CA GLY A 228 22.89 34.31 -18.67
C GLY A 228 23.86 33.91 -17.54
N GLU A 229 23.77 32.68 -17.02
CA GLU A 229 24.62 32.13 -15.94
C GLU A 229 26.13 31.96 -16.24
N GLU A 230 26.63 32.45 -17.37
CA GLU A 230 27.99 32.17 -17.84
C GLU A 230 29.08 32.77 -16.95
N ASP A 231 28.79 33.88 -16.27
CA ASP A 231 29.72 34.60 -15.41
C ASP A 231 29.69 34.13 -13.94
N GLY A 232 28.76 33.21 -13.61
CA GLY A 232 28.58 32.66 -12.27
C GLY A 232 27.90 33.60 -11.27
N SER A 233 27.34 34.72 -11.73
CA SER A 233 26.51 35.63 -10.94
C SER A 233 25.09 35.62 -11.50
N PHE A 234 24.08 35.92 -10.66
CA PHE A 234 22.73 36.18 -11.15
C PHE A 234 22.51 37.70 -11.24
N ASP A 235 22.35 38.25 -12.45
CA ASP A 235 22.17 39.67 -12.71
C ASP A 235 20.83 40.02 -13.41
N GLN A 236 20.65 41.29 -13.75
CA GLN A 236 19.39 41.82 -14.29
C GLN A 236 19.00 41.22 -15.66
N ASN A 237 19.95 40.68 -16.41
CA ASN A 237 19.71 40.06 -17.71
C ASN A 237 19.42 38.56 -17.60
N ASP A 238 19.57 37.99 -16.40
CA ASP A 238 19.44 36.57 -16.16
C ASP A 238 18.01 36.18 -15.83
N PHE A 239 17.61 34.99 -16.27
CA PHE A 239 16.30 34.45 -15.98
C PHE A 239 16.27 32.93 -16.06
N ILE A 240 15.33 32.36 -15.29
CA ILE A 240 15.05 30.94 -15.25
C ILE A 240 13.79 30.68 -16.07
N VAL A 241 13.82 29.63 -16.88
CA VAL A 241 12.65 29.13 -17.61
C VAL A 241 12.35 27.71 -17.19
N PHE A 242 11.08 27.43 -16.90
CA PHE A 242 10.60 26.07 -16.64
C PHE A 242 9.20 25.88 -17.21
N TYR A 243 8.82 24.63 -17.48
CA TYR A 243 7.47 24.28 -17.88
C TYR A 243 6.62 23.96 -16.65
N GLY A 244 5.49 24.66 -16.50
CA GLY A 244 4.53 24.46 -15.44
C GLY A 244 3.23 23.88 -15.98
N GLU A 245 2.70 22.88 -15.28
CA GLU A 245 1.38 22.30 -15.54
C GLU A 245 0.31 23.01 -14.69
N SER A 246 -0.84 23.25 -15.29
CA SER A 246 -2.09 23.62 -14.64
C SER A 246 -2.57 22.51 -13.72
N PRO A 247 -3.51 22.80 -12.80
CA PRO A 247 -4.12 21.77 -11.99
C PRO A 247 -5.05 20.84 -12.77
N HIS A 248 -5.37 21.18 -14.02
CA HIS A 248 -6.31 20.46 -14.88
C HIS A 248 -5.54 19.61 -15.87
N ARG A 249 -6.16 18.52 -16.36
CA ARG A 249 -5.51 17.63 -17.31
C ARG A 249 -6.37 17.31 -18.51
N TRP A 250 -5.70 17.09 -19.62
CA TRP A 250 -6.29 16.45 -20.79
C TRP A 250 -5.82 15.01 -20.81
N GLU A 251 -6.76 14.06 -20.71
CA GLU A 251 -6.47 12.64 -20.76
C GLU A 251 -7.20 11.99 -21.95
N LEU A 252 -6.57 10.99 -22.55
CA LEU A 252 -7.18 10.23 -23.64
C LEU A 252 -8.05 9.13 -23.05
N ASN A 253 -9.35 9.16 -23.32
CA ASN A 253 -10.27 8.13 -22.85
C ASN A 253 -10.18 6.84 -23.70
N SER A 254 -10.86 5.78 -23.26
CA SER A 254 -10.85 4.48 -23.93
C SER A 254 -11.38 4.50 -25.38
N ASN A 255 -12.07 5.57 -25.77
CA ASN A 255 -12.61 5.77 -27.11
C ASN A 255 -11.72 6.69 -27.97
N ASN A 256 -10.49 7.00 -27.52
CA ASN A 256 -9.53 7.91 -28.16
C ASN A 256 -10.02 9.36 -28.29
N TYR A 257 -10.88 9.83 -27.39
CA TYR A 257 -11.22 11.25 -27.27
C TYR A 257 -10.44 11.89 -26.12
N PHE A 258 -10.03 13.13 -26.31
CA PHE A 258 -9.46 13.93 -25.23
C PHE A 258 -10.57 14.41 -24.29
N GLU A 259 -10.42 14.10 -23.01
CA GLU A 259 -11.31 14.53 -21.94
C GLU A 259 -10.59 15.53 -21.04
N HIS A 260 -11.25 16.65 -20.75
CA HIS A 260 -10.74 17.66 -19.85
C HIS A 260 -11.15 17.36 -18.41
N ILE A 261 -10.20 16.90 -17.62
CA ILE A 261 -10.37 16.59 -16.20
C ILE A 261 -10.07 17.83 -15.38
N GLN A 262 -11.12 18.42 -14.82
CA GLN A 262 -10.98 19.53 -13.88
C GLN A 262 -10.66 19.00 -12.48
N ASN A 263 -9.73 19.66 -11.81
CA ASN A 263 -9.43 19.39 -10.42
C ASN A 263 -10.51 20.03 -9.56
N ILE A 264 -11.22 19.20 -8.79
CA ILE A 264 -12.36 19.62 -7.96
C ILE A 264 -11.93 20.16 -6.59
N TYR A 265 -10.64 20.10 -6.26
CA TYR A 265 -10.11 20.46 -4.94
C TYR A 265 -9.33 21.78 -4.94
N ASP A 266 -8.67 22.14 -6.05
CA ASP A 266 -7.96 23.42 -6.18
C ASP A 266 -7.98 23.89 -7.64
N ASN A 267 -8.03 25.22 -7.82
CA ASN A 267 -7.93 25.90 -9.11
C ASN A 267 -6.48 26.29 -9.44
N ASN A 268 -5.52 25.90 -8.60
CA ASN A 268 -4.12 26.26 -8.76
C ASN A 268 -3.21 25.06 -8.50
N ASN A 269 -2.08 25.07 -9.18
CA ASN A 269 -0.97 24.17 -8.91
C ASN A 269 0.20 24.97 -8.30
N TYR A 270 1.10 24.27 -7.59
CA TYR A 270 2.22 24.89 -6.89
C TYR A 270 3.53 24.21 -7.24
N TYR A 271 4.50 25.04 -7.58
CA TYR A 271 5.90 24.69 -7.72
C TYR A 271 6.70 25.36 -6.60
N PHE A 272 7.87 24.83 -6.30
CA PHE A 272 8.70 25.25 -5.19
C PHE A 272 10.08 25.61 -5.71
N LEU A 273 10.44 26.88 -5.63
CA LEU A 273 11.77 27.37 -5.94
C LEU A 273 12.66 27.18 -4.71
N HIS A 274 13.77 26.50 -4.91
CA HIS A 274 14.85 26.35 -3.95
C HIS A 274 16.06 27.11 -4.46
N ILE A 275 16.60 27.97 -3.59
CA ILE A 275 17.83 28.70 -3.87
C ILE A 275 18.76 28.47 -2.69
N GLU A 276 19.90 27.84 -2.96
CA GLU A 276 20.95 27.72 -1.97
C GLU A 276 21.72 29.05 -1.91
N ILE A 277 21.38 29.89 -0.93
CA ILE A 277 22.07 31.17 -0.70
C ILE A 277 23.47 30.86 -0.16
N HIS A 278 24.51 31.44 -0.75
CA HIS A 278 25.86 31.32 -0.21
C HIS A 278 25.96 32.12 1.10
N LEU A 279 25.66 31.47 2.22
CA LEU A 279 25.87 32.06 3.54
C LEU A 279 27.37 32.07 3.85
N GLU A 280 28.09 33.13 3.47
CA GLU A 280 29.41 33.44 4.06
C GLU A 280 29.33 33.58 5.61
N ASN A 281 28.11 33.69 6.15
CA ASN A 281 27.82 33.95 7.55
C ASN A 281 27.76 32.72 8.48
N GLU A 282 27.77 31.48 8.00
CA GLU A 282 27.82 30.32 8.91
C GLU A 282 29.10 30.30 9.74
N PHE A 283 30.23 30.72 9.15
CA PHE A 283 31.49 30.81 9.86
C PHE A 283 31.47 31.90 10.94
N LEU A 284 30.76 33.01 10.71
CA LEU A 284 30.60 34.10 11.67
C LEU A 284 29.61 33.75 12.79
N PHE A 285 28.52 33.06 12.48
CA PHE A 285 27.54 32.62 13.47
C PHE A 285 28.11 31.55 14.41
N LEU A 286 28.83 30.55 13.88
CA LEU A 286 29.55 29.56 14.69
C LEU A 286 30.66 30.20 15.53
N LYS A 287 31.37 31.18 14.98
CA LYS A 287 32.41 31.93 15.72
C LYS A 287 31.81 32.80 16.82
N TRP A 288 30.67 33.44 16.58
CA TRP A 288 29.93 34.23 17.57
C TRP A 288 29.32 33.35 18.67
N MET A 289 28.71 32.21 18.33
CA MET A 289 28.21 31.22 19.27
C MET A 289 29.33 30.66 20.15
N LYS A 290 30.48 30.28 19.56
CA LYS A 290 31.66 29.82 20.31
C LYS A 290 32.15 30.89 21.27
N TRP A 291 32.15 32.15 20.87
CA TRP A 291 32.56 33.28 21.73
C TRP A 291 31.57 33.53 22.87
N LYS A 292 30.27 33.42 22.61
CA LYS A 292 29.20 33.61 23.61
C LYS A 292 29.21 32.49 24.66
N ILE A 293 29.43 31.24 24.22
CA ILE A 293 29.60 30.07 25.10
C ILE A 293 30.89 30.20 25.92
N LEU A 294 32.01 30.62 25.32
CA LEU A 294 33.24 30.91 26.08
C LEU A 294 32.99 31.97 27.16
N LYS A 295 32.33 33.09 26.82
CA LYS A 295 32.01 34.15 27.80
C LYS A 295 31.17 33.63 28.97
N LEU A 296 30.20 32.77 28.72
CA LEU A 296 29.37 32.14 29.76
C LEU A 296 30.18 31.18 30.65
N ILE A 297 31.09 30.39 30.07
CA ILE A 297 31.97 29.49 30.81
C ILE A 297 32.97 30.26 31.69
N PHE A 298 33.55 31.35 31.18
CA PHE A 298 34.49 32.17 31.95
C PHE A 298 33.80 33.01 33.03
N SER A 299 32.57 33.49 32.79
CA SER A 299 31.78 34.22 33.80
C SER A 299 31.37 33.36 35.00
N GLN A 300 31.24 32.04 34.85
CA GLN A 300 30.97 31.14 35.99
C GLN A 300 32.23 30.76 36.78
N LYS A 301 33.43 30.91 36.20
CA LYS A 301 34.70 30.58 36.87
C LYS A 301 35.27 31.70 37.74
N GLU A 302 34.86 32.96 37.50
CA GLU A 302 35.28 34.11 38.31
C GLU A 302 34.55 34.21 39.67
N SER A 303 33.45 33.48 39.87
CA SER A 303 32.74 33.42 41.16
C SER A 303 33.49 32.63 42.25
N SER A 304 34.64 32.01 41.95
CA SER A 304 35.39 31.18 42.91
C SER A 304 36.88 31.52 43.05
N MET A 305 37.36 32.67 42.54
CA MET A 305 38.76 33.07 42.67
C MET A 305 38.92 34.31 43.56
N ASN A 306 39.15 34.05 44.85
CA ASN A 306 39.64 35.04 45.82
C ASN A 306 41.07 35.44 45.45
N TRP A 307 41.25 36.64 44.90
CA TRP A 307 42.56 37.27 44.75
C TRP A 307 42.95 37.91 46.09
N LYS A 308 43.95 37.33 46.80
CA LYS A 308 44.71 38.08 47.79
C LYS A 308 45.78 38.88 47.07
N ILE A 309 45.57 40.19 46.99
CA ILE A 309 46.58 41.17 46.60
C ILE A 309 47.64 41.21 47.70
N LYS A 310 48.91 41.02 47.33
CA LYS A 310 50.07 41.43 48.14
C LYS A 310 50.82 42.47 47.30
N ILE A 311 51.10 43.60 47.95
CA ILE A 311 51.69 44.84 47.46
C ILE A 311 52.92 44.57 46.59
#